data_AF-A0A9J7HL29-F1
#
_entry.id   AF-A0A9J7HL29-F1
#
_cell.length_a   1.000
_cell.length_b   1.000
_cell.length_c   1.000
_cell.angle_alpha   90.00
_cell.angle_beta   90.00
_cell.angle_gamma   90.00
#
_symmetry.space_group_name_H-M   'P 1'
#
loop_
_entity.id
_entity.type
_entity.pdbx_description
1 polymer ?
#
loop_
_entity_poly.entity_id
_entity_poly.type
_entity_poly.pdbx_seq_one_letter_code
_entity_poly.pdbx_strand_id
1 'polypeptide(L)'
;MRQLTLPACLLASLAFTTAQITPVSNAAFYPYGPGTADILDPAADDGTSGEQSLSTQFPFFGNTYNSLYVNTNGAISFGGAVTGATTVAFPVTDNKVIAAFFTDIQTNHTGHIYHRETVDADVLARATIDIRTAFPADNGGFVATWTYIATWHEVGMKGATGDGLNLRSTFQLVLVTDGCKSFVLFNYDQIQFLQSGSSGGNGTNGTGPNPAQVGINGGDGTHYTIHPYSRTTNLYNLPTWTDPAVSGPAGRWYRRTDQALIGNTPALVCPSSYSQRRGEKCLKMFKKPTKSYTGAKATCASEGAELFIIRSHADTEWVVGMLADFNSRTGKKRDVWIGLTDEDTEGTFVWEDGTPFNVTGYAPWAEGAHEHNNEFRNCVFINKRKNWLWYVQKCRGPWELYAGPNSYICAKNAVPAAPDC
;
A
#
# COMPACT_ATOMS: atom_id res chain seq x y z
N MET A 1 37.99 70.34 -39.72
CA MET A 1 36.79 69.58 -39.32
C MET A 1 36.32 68.75 -40.50
N ARG A 2 36.54 67.43 -40.49
CA ARG A 2 35.91 66.48 -41.42
C ARG A 2 35.16 65.48 -40.53
N GLN A 3 33.83 65.44 -40.66
CA GLN A 3 32.98 64.51 -39.92
C GLN A 3 33.18 63.09 -40.48
N LEU A 4 33.38 62.14 -39.56
CA LEU A 4 33.29 60.71 -39.81
C LEU A 4 31.82 60.29 -39.94
N THR A 5 31.54 59.35 -40.83
CA THR A 5 30.38 58.46 -40.73
C THR A 5 30.87 57.01 -40.73
N LEU A 6 30.80 56.36 -39.57
CA LEU A 6 30.96 54.91 -39.43
C LEU A 6 29.61 54.22 -39.70
N PRO A 7 29.56 53.08 -40.41
CA PRO A 7 28.33 52.33 -40.57
C PRO A 7 28.04 51.57 -39.27
N ALA A 8 26.83 51.75 -38.73
CA ALA A 8 26.34 50.98 -37.59
C ALA A 8 26.12 49.52 -38.00
N CYS A 9 26.92 48.61 -37.45
CA CYS A 9 26.70 47.18 -37.58
C CYS A 9 25.52 46.81 -36.66
N LEU A 10 24.34 46.55 -37.26
CA LEU A 10 23.20 45.97 -36.55
C LEU A 10 23.53 44.53 -36.17
N LEU A 11 23.94 44.31 -34.92
CA LEU A 11 23.92 42.99 -34.29
C LEU A 11 22.44 42.64 -34.03
N ALA A 12 21.87 41.81 -34.90
CA ALA A 12 20.60 41.16 -34.61
C ALA A 12 20.82 40.17 -33.46
N SER A 13 20.39 40.54 -32.26
CA SER A 13 20.28 39.61 -31.14
C SER A 13 19.24 38.55 -31.51
N LEU A 14 19.67 37.29 -31.68
CA LEU A 14 18.74 36.16 -31.64
C LEU A 14 18.12 36.13 -30.23
N ALA A 15 16.90 36.64 -30.11
CA ALA A 15 16.08 36.36 -28.97
C ALA A 15 15.76 34.87 -29.00
N PHE A 16 16.40 34.09 -28.13
CA PHE A 16 15.93 32.75 -27.81
C PHE A 16 14.57 32.92 -27.14
N THR A 17 13.49 32.81 -27.89
CA THR A 17 12.17 32.61 -27.31
C THR A 17 12.19 31.25 -26.64
N THR A 18 12.42 31.22 -25.33
CA THR A 18 12.13 30.03 -24.52
C THR A 18 10.67 29.69 -24.78
N ALA A 19 10.38 28.50 -25.31
CA ALA A 19 9.01 28.04 -25.48
C ALA A 19 8.31 28.17 -24.11
N GLN A 20 7.28 29.01 -24.02
CA GLN A 20 6.49 29.14 -22.81
C GLN A 20 5.41 28.06 -22.85
N ILE A 21 5.42 27.15 -21.89
CA ILE A 21 4.28 26.24 -21.66
C ILE A 21 3.13 27.02 -21.03
N THR A 22 1.90 26.62 -21.34
CA THR A 22 0.72 27.17 -20.68
C THR A 22 0.81 26.85 -19.19
N PRO A 23 0.72 27.83 -18.27
CA PRO A 23 0.76 27.54 -16.85
C PRO A 23 -0.43 26.66 -16.44
N VAL A 24 -0.17 25.61 -15.66
CA VAL A 24 -1.24 24.83 -15.01
C VAL A 24 -1.97 25.68 -13.98
N SER A 25 -3.27 25.44 -13.83
CA SER A 25 -4.10 26.10 -12.83
C SER A 25 -3.94 25.50 -11.43
N ASN A 26 -3.59 24.21 -11.35
CA ASN A 26 -3.42 23.50 -10.09
C ASN A 26 -2.02 23.72 -9.48
N ALA A 27 -1.97 24.50 -8.40
CA ALA A 27 -0.75 24.77 -7.63
C ALA A 27 -0.11 23.52 -7.00
N ALA A 28 -0.83 22.39 -6.95
CA ALA A 28 -0.29 21.11 -6.51
C ALA A 28 0.77 20.54 -7.46
N PHE A 29 0.92 21.04 -8.68
CA PHE A 29 1.97 20.56 -9.58
C PHE A 29 3.35 20.91 -9.03
N TYR A 30 4.26 19.95 -9.13
CA TYR A 30 5.68 20.18 -8.97
C TYR A 30 6.20 20.88 -10.22
N PRO A 31 7.24 21.75 -10.12
CA PRO A 31 7.77 22.47 -11.27
C PRO A 31 8.13 21.51 -12.42
N TYR A 32 7.84 21.87 -13.66
CA TYR A 32 8.20 21.08 -14.83
C TYR A 32 8.27 21.96 -16.09
N GLY A 33 8.83 21.40 -17.16
CA GLY A 33 8.91 22.02 -18.48
C GLY A 33 10.06 23.02 -18.65
N PRO A 34 9.98 23.91 -19.65
CA PRO A 34 11.03 24.88 -19.94
C PRO A 34 11.41 25.72 -18.72
N GLY A 35 12.69 25.71 -18.35
CA GLY A 35 13.21 26.35 -17.14
C GLY A 35 13.55 25.37 -16.01
N THR A 36 13.19 24.10 -16.14
CA THR A 36 13.74 22.99 -15.36
C THR A 36 14.76 22.21 -16.19
N ALA A 37 15.43 21.24 -15.56
CA ALA A 37 16.30 20.27 -16.24
C ALA A 37 15.52 19.07 -16.80
N ASP A 38 14.24 19.24 -17.15
CA ASP A 38 13.41 18.16 -17.68
C ASP A 38 13.90 17.67 -19.04
N ILE A 39 13.85 16.35 -19.20
CA ILE A 39 13.91 15.68 -20.48
C ILE A 39 12.55 15.84 -21.15
N LEU A 40 12.54 16.33 -22.39
CA LEU A 40 11.36 16.32 -23.24
C LEU A 40 11.39 15.06 -24.11
N ASP A 41 10.42 14.17 -23.93
CA ASP A 41 10.30 12.99 -24.77
C ASP A 41 9.96 13.38 -26.22
N PRO A 42 10.50 12.66 -27.22
CA PRO A 42 10.08 12.83 -28.60
C PRO A 42 8.58 12.62 -28.78
N ALA A 43 8.00 13.37 -29.71
CA ALA A 43 6.60 13.20 -30.08
C ALA A 43 6.38 11.77 -30.63
N ALA A 44 5.46 11.02 -30.02
CA ALA A 44 5.28 9.60 -30.28
C ALA A 44 3.82 9.15 -30.06
N ASP A 45 3.58 7.92 -30.49
CA ASP A 45 2.37 7.12 -30.24
C ASP A 45 2.85 5.76 -29.75
N ASP A 46 2.30 5.25 -28.64
CA ASP A 46 2.84 4.08 -27.92
C ASP A 46 4.34 4.17 -27.60
N GLY A 47 4.85 5.40 -27.43
CA GLY A 47 6.25 5.67 -27.14
C GLY A 47 6.66 5.40 -25.70
N THR A 48 7.97 5.31 -25.50
CA THR A 48 8.60 5.28 -24.18
C THR A 48 9.83 6.19 -24.18
N SER A 49 10.17 6.73 -23.01
CA SER A 49 11.43 7.44 -22.75
C SER A 49 12.69 6.59 -23.01
N GLY A 50 12.53 5.27 -23.19
CA GLY A 50 13.61 4.33 -22.97
C GLY A 50 13.93 4.20 -21.48
N GLU A 51 14.92 3.37 -21.15
CA GLU A 51 15.30 3.12 -19.76
C GLU A 51 15.98 4.34 -19.13
N GLN A 52 15.41 4.81 -18.03
CA GLN A 52 15.96 5.91 -17.23
C GLN A 52 16.62 5.33 -16.00
N SER A 53 17.94 5.49 -15.87
CA SER A 53 18.69 5.08 -14.68
C SER A 53 18.42 6.03 -13.52
N LEU A 54 18.30 5.49 -12.29
CA LEU A 54 18.02 6.26 -11.07
C LEU A 54 19.26 6.34 -10.19
N SER A 55 19.59 7.54 -9.67
CA SER A 55 20.71 7.67 -8.72
C SER A 55 20.41 7.06 -7.34
N THR A 56 19.12 6.94 -6.99
CA THR A 56 18.63 6.26 -5.78
C THR A 56 17.67 5.16 -6.19
N GLN A 57 17.84 3.96 -5.64
CA GLN A 57 16.90 2.88 -5.91
C GLN A 57 15.50 3.24 -5.41
N PHE A 58 14.48 2.94 -6.20
CA PHE A 58 13.09 3.16 -5.83
C PHE A 58 12.47 1.86 -5.30
N PRO A 59 12.08 1.80 -4.02
CA PRO A 59 11.29 0.70 -3.48
C PRO A 59 9.91 0.63 -4.15
N PHE A 60 9.50 -0.55 -4.62
CA PHE A 60 8.18 -0.77 -5.21
C PHE A 60 7.73 -2.21 -4.96
N PHE A 61 6.67 -2.35 -4.18
CA PHE A 61 5.97 -3.61 -3.87
C PHE A 61 6.92 -4.71 -3.37
N GLY A 62 7.69 -4.39 -2.32
CA GLY A 62 8.65 -5.32 -1.70
C GLY A 62 9.94 -5.58 -2.49
N ASN A 63 10.14 -4.93 -3.63
CA ASN A 63 11.37 -4.99 -4.42
C ASN A 63 11.99 -3.59 -4.54
N THR A 64 13.23 -3.50 -5.03
CA THR A 64 13.87 -2.22 -5.37
C THR A 64 14.24 -2.18 -6.84
N TYR A 65 14.15 -0.99 -7.45
CA TYR A 65 14.44 -0.76 -8.86
C TYR A 65 15.46 0.36 -9.03
N ASN A 66 16.43 0.16 -9.91
CA ASN A 66 17.45 1.14 -10.28
C ASN A 66 17.16 1.85 -11.61
N SER A 67 16.05 1.50 -12.26
CA SER A 67 15.59 2.12 -13.48
C SER A 67 14.07 2.14 -13.60
N LEU A 68 13.56 3.05 -14.43
CA LEU A 68 12.14 3.15 -14.79
C LEU A 68 11.97 3.52 -16.26
N TYR A 69 10.73 3.46 -16.73
CA TYR A 69 10.32 3.87 -18.07
C TYR A 69 9.11 4.78 -17.99
N VAL A 70 9.15 5.94 -18.62
CA VAL A 70 7.98 6.80 -18.83
C VAL A 70 7.31 6.37 -20.13
N ASN A 71 6.00 6.22 -20.11
CA ASN A 71 5.22 5.77 -21.25
C ASN A 71 4.26 6.87 -21.73
N THR A 72 4.10 6.99 -23.05
CA THR A 72 3.24 8.02 -23.67
C THR A 72 1.79 7.94 -23.18
N ASN A 73 1.29 6.74 -22.91
CA ASN A 73 -0.06 6.43 -22.46
C ASN A 73 -0.29 6.71 -20.96
N GLY A 74 0.47 7.60 -20.33
CA GLY A 74 0.15 8.08 -18.98
C GLY A 74 0.59 7.16 -17.84
N ALA A 75 1.72 6.46 -17.99
CA ALA A 75 2.21 5.52 -16.99
C ALA A 75 3.73 5.55 -16.80
N ILE A 76 4.18 5.11 -15.62
CA ILE A 76 5.58 4.76 -15.33
C ILE A 76 5.68 3.27 -15.02
N SER A 77 6.65 2.56 -15.59
CA SER A 77 6.88 1.13 -15.32
C SER A 77 8.28 0.81 -14.83
N PHE A 78 8.42 -0.34 -14.17
CA PHE A 78 9.66 -0.85 -13.57
C PHE A 78 10.04 -2.24 -14.07
N GLY A 79 11.33 -2.50 -14.25
CA GLY A 79 11.86 -3.79 -14.71
C GLY A 79 11.60 -4.11 -16.19
N GLY A 80 10.91 -3.23 -16.90
CA GLY A 80 10.65 -3.31 -18.33
C GLY A 80 9.69 -2.21 -18.78
N ALA A 81 9.80 -1.82 -20.05
CA ALA A 81 8.86 -0.89 -20.67
C ALA A 81 7.50 -1.57 -20.86
N VAL A 82 6.43 -0.91 -20.44
CA VAL A 82 5.08 -1.27 -20.90
C VAL A 82 4.88 -0.62 -22.27
N THR A 83 4.49 -1.43 -23.27
CA THR A 83 4.20 -0.98 -24.64
C THR A 83 2.71 -1.16 -24.92
N GLY A 84 2.07 -0.16 -25.53
CA GLY A 84 0.62 -0.18 -25.80
C GLY A 84 -0.25 0.28 -24.62
N ALA A 85 -1.52 0.55 -24.89
CA ALA A 85 -2.51 0.87 -23.87
C ALA A 85 -3.12 -0.39 -23.24
N THR A 86 -3.34 -0.40 -21.91
CA THR A 86 -4.03 -1.52 -21.25
C THR A 86 -5.55 -1.39 -21.35
N THR A 87 -6.22 -2.44 -21.84
CA THR A 87 -7.68 -2.61 -21.75
C THR A 87 -8.08 -3.43 -20.51
N VAL A 88 -7.11 -4.03 -19.84
CA VAL A 88 -7.30 -4.99 -18.74
C VAL A 88 -7.20 -4.30 -17.39
N ALA A 89 -8.16 -4.61 -16.51
CA ALA A 89 -8.22 -4.06 -15.16
C ALA A 89 -7.07 -4.63 -14.32
N PHE A 90 -6.44 -3.81 -13.48
CA PHE A 90 -5.53 -4.35 -12.47
C PHE A 90 -6.31 -5.22 -11.46
N PRO A 91 -5.71 -6.31 -10.94
CA PRO A 91 -4.30 -6.69 -11.12
C PRO A 91 -4.01 -7.45 -12.43
N VAL A 92 -2.82 -7.25 -12.98
CA VAL A 92 -2.28 -8.05 -14.11
C VAL A 92 -0.89 -8.58 -13.78
N THR A 93 -0.47 -9.68 -14.42
CA THR A 93 0.90 -10.21 -14.30
C THR A 93 1.87 -9.47 -15.22
N ASP A 94 3.16 -9.55 -14.91
CA ASP A 94 4.31 -9.11 -15.71
C ASP A 94 4.41 -7.61 -16.01
N ASN A 95 3.44 -6.79 -15.58
CA ASN A 95 3.45 -5.34 -15.74
C ASN A 95 3.54 -4.63 -14.39
N LYS A 96 4.72 -4.13 -14.01
CA LYS A 96 4.91 -3.35 -12.77
C LYS A 96 4.77 -1.89 -13.11
N VAL A 97 3.61 -1.30 -12.83
CA VAL A 97 3.23 -0.02 -13.42
C VAL A 97 2.48 0.87 -12.45
N ILE A 98 2.79 2.16 -12.49
CA ILE A 98 2.02 3.23 -11.88
C ILE A 98 1.30 3.95 -13.02
N ALA A 99 0.00 3.74 -13.11
CA ALA A 99 -0.89 4.30 -14.11
C ALA A 99 -1.43 5.64 -13.61
N ALA A 100 -0.84 6.75 -14.06
CA ALA A 100 -1.31 8.08 -13.71
C ALA A 100 -2.63 8.41 -14.39
N PHE A 101 -2.73 8.06 -15.67
CA PHE A 101 -3.95 8.13 -16.46
C PHE A 101 -3.79 7.22 -17.68
N PHE A 102 -3.92 5.90 -17.47
CA PHE A 102 -3.53 4.92 -18.46
C PHE A 102 -4.61 4.73 -19.52
N THR A 103 -4.39 5.38 -20.67
CA THR A 103 -5.20 5.29 -21.88
C THR A 103 -4.33 5.62 -23.09
N ASP A 104 -4.82 5.30 -24.28
CA ASP A 104 -4.11 5.47 -25.54
C ASP A 104 -3.99 6.96 -25.92
N ILE A 105 -2.79 7.50 -25.73
CA ILE A 105 -2.43 8.93 -25.85
C ILE A 105 -1.40 9.08 -26.96
N GLN A 106 -1.51 10.16 -27.72
CA GLN A 106 -0.52 10.51 -28.73
C GLN A 106 0.00 11.94 -28.52
N THR A 107 1.31 12.14 -28.75
CA THR A 107 1.97 13.46 -28.64
C THR A 107 2.47 14.01 -29.97
N ASN A 108 2.26 13.27 -31.07
CA ASN A 108 2.60 13.67 -32.44
C ASN A 108 1.84 14.91 -32.97
N HIS A 109 0.67 15.23 -32.40
CA HIS A 109 -0.14 16.38 -32.83
C HIS A 109 -0.25 17.48 -31.77
N THR A 110 -0.14 17.12 -30.49
CA THR A 110 -0.32 18.06 -29.37
C THR A 110 0.32 17.54 -28.10
N GLY A 111 0.67 18.47 -27.21
CA GLY A 111 1.13 18.15 -25.87
C GLY A 111 2.56 17.64 -25.83
N HIS A 112 3.04 17.54 -24.60
CA HIS A 112 4.43 17.23 -24.30
C HIS A 112 4.52 16.34 -23.06
N ILE A 113 5.54 15.50 -23.02
CA ILE A 113 5.88 14.71 -21.84
C ILE A 113 7.23 15.19 -21.34
N TYR A 114 7.21 15.76 -20.15
CA TYR A 114 8.41 16.24 -19.46
C TYR A 114 8.69 15.33 -18.28
N HIS A 115 9.94 14.91 -18.12
CA HIS A 115 10.32 14.14 -16.95
C HIS A 115 11.74 14.38 -16.49
N ARG A 116 11.98 14.19 -15.20
CA ARG A 116 13.32 14.19 -14.61
C ARG A 116 13.37 13.47 -13.29
N GLU A 117 14.56 13.00 -12.99
CA GLU A 117 15.02 12.83 -11.63
C GLU A 117 15.48 14.19 -11.05
N THR A 118 15.23 14.43 -9.75
CA THR A 118 15.77 15.60 -9.06
C THR A 118 16.02 15.37 -7.57
N VAL A 119 17.10 16.00 -7.09
CA VAL A 119 17.51 16.11 -5.68
C VAL A 119 17.57 17.58 -5.23
N ASP A 120 16.89 18.46 -5.97
CA ASP A 120 16.78 19.88 -5.64
C ASP A 120 16.19 20.08 -4.22
N ALA A 121 16.85 20.90 -3.40
CA ALA A 121 16.54 21.02 -1.99
C ALA A 121 15.11 21.51 -1.72
N ASP A 122 14.60 22.44 -2.54
CA ASP A 122 13.25 22.99 -2.37
C ASP A 122 12.20 21.96 -2.78
N VAL A 123 12.45 21.20 -3.85
CA VAL A 123 11.60 20.07 -4.25
C VAL A 123 11.57 18.99 -3.18
N LEU A 124 12.72 18.61 -2.62
CA LEU A 124 12.81 17.59 -1.56
C LEU A 124 12.14 18.06 -0.26
N ALA A 125 12.30 19.33 0.12
CA ALA A 125 11.63 19.91 1.28
C ALA A 125 10.10 19.88 1.11
N ARG A 126 9.60 20.26 -0.08
CA ARG A 126 8.17 20.17 -0.40
C ARG A 126 7.67 18.73 -0.34
N ALA A 127 8.38 17.79 -0.97
CA ALA A 127 8.01 16.38 -0.98
C ALA A 127 7.98 15.77 0.42
N THR A 128 8.95 16.15 1.27
CA THR A 128 8.96 15.75 2.69
C THR A 128 7.70 16.23 3.41
N ILE A 129 7.33 17.51 3.25
CA ILE A 129 6.12 18.06 3.88
C ILE A 129 4.85 17.37 3.36
N ASP A 130 4.77 17.18 2.04
CA ASP A 130 3.63 16.52 1.39
C ASP A 130 3.42 15.10 1.94
N ILE A 131 4.48 14.29 2.04
CA ILE A 131 4.38 12.92 2.56
C ILE A 131 4.07 12.89 4.05
N ARG A 132 4.75 13.70 4.87
CA ARG A 132 4.51 13.73 6.32
C ARG A 132 3.10 14.17 6.68
N THR A 133 2.51 15.05 5.87
CA THR A 133 1.13 15.52 6.03
C THR A 133 0.14 14.43 5.62
N ALA A 134 0.39 13.76 4.50
CA ALA A 134 -0.47 12.70 3.98
C ALA A 134 -0.41 11.41 4.82
N PHE A 135 0.75 11.10 5.42
CA PHE A 135 0.99 9.85 6.15
C PHE A 135 1.49 10.15 7.58
N PRO A 136 0.58 10.38 8.55
CA PRO A 136 0.95 10.73 9.92
C PRO A 136 1.87 9.72 10.62
N ALA A 137 1.74 8.43 10.28
CA ALA A 137 2.60 7.36 10.78
C ALA A 137 4.08 7.54 10.38
N ASP A 138 4.35 8.27 9.30
CA ASP A 138 5.67 8.54 8.77
C ASP A 138 6.17 9.98 9.07
N ASN A 139 5.36 10.82 9.73
CA ASN A 139 5.67 12.23 10.03
C ASN A 139 7.02 12.44 10.75
N GLY A 140 7.35 11.56 11.69
CA GLY A 140 8.60 11.62 12.46
C GLY A 140 9.81 10.92 11.82
N GLY A 141 9.61 10.17 10.73
CA GLY A 141 10.60 9.21 10.25
C GLY A 141 10.89 9.26 8.74
N PHE A 142 10.21 10.11 7.97
CA PHE A 142 10.44 10.24 6.53
C PHE A 142 11.12 11.56 6.19
N VAL A 143 12.18 11.54 5.38
CA VAL A 143 12.78 12.73 4.77
C VAL A 143 13.09 12.39 3.33
N ALA A 144 12.44 13.05 2.37
CA ALA A 144 12.69 12.79 0.96
C ALA A 144 14.15 13.11 0.64
N THR A 145 14.86 12.13 0.08
CA THR A 145 16.23 12.27 -0.42
C THR A 145 16.26 12.30 -1.95
N TRP A 146 15.16 11.90 -2.58
CA TRP A 146 15.07 11.70 -4.01
C TRP A 146 13.65 11.86 -4.53
N THR A 147 13.50 12.46 -5.71
CA THR A 147 12.23 12.52 -6.44
C THR A 147 12.38 12.29 -7.94
N TYR A 148 11.32 11.76 -8.56
CA TYR A 148 11.14 11.71 -10.01
C TYR A 148 9.82 12.35 -10.38
N ILE A 149 9.82 13.27 -11.33
CA ILE A 149 8.62 14.00 -11.76
C ILE A 149 8.41 13.69 -13.23
N ALA A 150 7.22 13.22 -13.60
CA ALA A 150 6.79 13.04 -14.98
C ALA A 150 5.46 13.76 -15.20
N THR A 151 5.37 14.60 -16.23
CA THR A 151 4.19 15.41 -16.53
C THR A 151 3.78 15.22 -17.98
N TRP A 152 2.53 14.80 -18.18
CA TRP A 152 1.86 14.78 -19.47
C TRP A 152 1.08 16.08 -19.58
N HIS A 153 1.61 17.04 -20.35
CA HIS A 153 1.08 18.39 -20.47
C HIS A 153 0.31 18.55 -21.79
N GLU A 154 -0.96 18.94 -21.70
CA GLU A 154 -1.87 19.15 -22.83
C GLU A 154 -1.85 18.01 -23.87
N VAL A 155 -1.76 16.76 -23.39
CA VAL A 155 -1.75 15.59 -24.25
C VAL A 155 -3.14 15.30 -24.82
N GLY A 156 -3.18 14.73 -26.02
CA GLY A 156 -4.41 14.37 -26.73
C GLY A 156 -4.58 12.86 -26.83
N MET A 157 -5.82 12.41 -27.02
CA MET A 157 -6.10 11.00 -27.25
C MET A 157 -5.74 10.56 -28.66
N LYS A 158 -5.34 9.29 -28.80
CA LYS A 158 -5.24 8.66 -30.11
C LYS A 158 -6.62 8.53 -30.77
N GLY A 159 -6.67 8.64 -32.10
CA GLY A 159 -7.91 8.50 -32.87
C GLY A 159 -8.90 9.66 -32.70
N ALA A 160 -8.44 10.83 -32.26
CA ALA A 160 -9.27 12.02 -32.16
C ALA A 160 -9.78 12.49 -33.54
N THR A 161 -11.04 12.89 -33.61
CA THR A 161 -11.72 13.41 -34.81
C THR A 161 -12.65 14.56 -34.43
N GLY A 162 -12.96 15.46 -35.38
CA GLY A 162 -13.87 16.59 -35.12
C GLY A 162 -13.47 17.41 -33.89
N ASP A 163 -14.44 17.66 -32.99
CA ASP A 163 -14.22 18.41 -31.74
C ASP A 163 -13.20 17.74 -30.80
N GLY A 164 -12.99 16.43 -30.93
CA GLY A 164 -12.04 15.68 -30.11
C GLY A 164 -10.58 16.09 -30.35
N LEU A 165 -10.30 16.69 -31.51
CA LEU A 165 -8.98 17.27 -31.82
C LEU A 165 -8.62 18.45 -30.89
N ASN A 166 -9.59 19.00 -30.16
CA ASN A 166 -9.40 20.10 -29.21
C ASN A 166 -9.35 19.64 -27.74
N LEU A 167 -9.61 18.37 -27.44
CA LEU A 167 -9.60 17.86 -26.06
C LEU A 167 -8.15 17.71 -25.56
N ARG A 168 -7.85 18.26 -24.39
CA ARG A 168 -6.52 18.27 -23.77
C ARG A 168 -6.60 17.83 -22.32
N SER A 169 -5.71 16.92 -21.94
CA SER A 169 -5.57 16.48 -20.55
C SER A 169 -4.17 16.82 -20.03
N THR A 170 -4.07 17.28 -18.79
CA THR A 170 -2.81 17.57 -18.11
C THR A 170 -2.79 16.92 -16.73
N PHE A 171 -1.80 16.07 -16.50
CA PHE A 171 -1.59 15.33 -15.26
C PHE A 171 -0.11 15.06 -15.02
N GLN A 172 0.24 14.83 -13.76
CA GLN A 172 1.62 14.64 -13.32
C GLN A 172 1.70 13.49 -12.30
N LEU A 173 2.77 12.72 -12.39
CA LEU A 173 3.14 11.71 -11.44
C LEU A 173 4.47 12.09 -10.78
N VAL A 174 4.52 12.07 -9.44
CA VAL A 174 5.73 12.35 -8.66
C VAL A 174 6.04 11.14 -7.80
N LEU A 175 7.20 10.52 -8.00
CA LEU A 175 7.76 9.48 -7.15
C LEU A 175 8.66 10.13 -6.12
N VAL A 176 8.59 9.69 -4.86
CA VAL A 176 9.37 10.24 -3.74
C VAL A 176 9.91 9.08 -2.92
N THR A 177 11.19 9.11 -2.55
CA THR A 177 11.77 8.14 -1.61
C THR A 177 12.82 8.77 -0.71
N ASP A 178 13.04 8.13 0.44
CA ASP A 178 14.20 8.35 1.33
C ASP A 178 15.29 7.28 1.13
N GLY A 179 15.14 6.42 0.12
CA GLY A 179 15.98 5.23 -0.13
C GLY A 179 15.42 3.94 0.49
N CYS A 180 14.44 4.04 1.39
CA CYS A 180 13.84 2.90 2.08
C CYS A 180 12.31 2.85 1.92
N LYS A 181 11.63 3.95 2.22
CA LYS A 181 10.19 4.16 2.02
C LYS A 181 9.97 4.87 0.71
N SER A 182 8.86 4.57 0.04
CA SER A 182 8.54 5.17 -1.24
C SER A 182 7.07 5.51 -1.37
N PHE A 183 6.82 6.61 -2.05
CA PHE A 183 5.49 7.18 -2.21
C PHE A 183 5.33 7.73 -3.61
N VAL A 184 4.07 7.82 -4.05
CA VAL A 184 3.68 8.42 -5.31
C VAL A 184 2.56 9.43 -5.09
N LEU A 185 2.66 10.55 -5.80
CA LEU A 185 1.66 11.61 -5.84
C LEU A 185 1.16 11.73 -7.28
N PHE A 186 -0.14 11.62 -7.45
CA PHE A 186 -0.82 11.85 -8.71
C PHE A 186 -1.44 13.24 -8.65
N ASN A 187 -1.08 14.13 -9.56
CA ASN A 187 -1.61 15.49 -9.65
C ASN A 187 -2.40 15.66 -10.96
N TYR A 188 -3.59 16.25 -10.89
CA TYR A 188 -4.47 16.46 -12.04
C TYR A 188 -4.86 17.93 -12.16
N ASP A 189 -4.74 18.49 -13.37
CA ASP A 189 -5.09 19.87 -13.67
C ASP A 189 -6.34 19.95 -14.56
N GLN A 190 -6.36 19.16 -15.63
CA GLN A 190 -7.51 19.06 -16.52
C GLN A 190 -7.61 17.66 -17.12
N ILE A 191 -8.83 17.12 -17.18
CA ILE A 191 -9.14 15.84 -17.83
C ILE A 191 -10.32 16.10 -18.76
N GLN A 192 -10.12 15.99 -20.07
CA GLN A 192 -11.14 16.33 -21.08
C GLN A 192 -11.55 15.15 -21.96
N PHE A 193 -10.87 14.01 -21.81
CA PHE A 193 -11.24 12.74 -22.43
C PHE A 193 -10.95 11.62 -21.45
N LEU A 194 -11.64 10.50 -21.61
CA LEU A 194 -11.51 9.30 -20.79
C LEU A 194 -11.04 8.08 -21.58
N GLN A 195 -11.26 8.02 -22.89
CA GLN A 195 -10.87 6.90 -23.73
C GLN A 195 -10.58 7.36 -25.16
N SER A 196 -9.53 6.79 -25.74
CA SER A 196 -9.14 6.97 -27.15
C SER A 196 -10.20 6.51 -28.15
N GLY A 197 -10.29 7.24 -29.26
CA GLY A 197 -11.12 6.87 -30.42
C GLY A 197 -10.60 5.62 -31.14
N SER A 198 -9.30 5.33 -31.06
CA SER A 198 -8.69 4.13 -31.66
C SER A 198 -8.81 2.89 -30.79
N SER A 199 -9.18 3.05 -29.52
CA SER A 199 -9.34 1.96 -28.54
C SER A 199 -10.81 1.65 -28.24
N GLY A 200 -11.71 1.84 -29.21
CA GLY A 200 -13.15 1.58 -29.07
C GLY A 200 -13.95 2.68 -28.36
N GLY A 201 -13.34 3.85 -28.12
CA GLY A 201 -14.02 5.07 -27.68
C GLY A 201 -14.53 5.91 -28.85
N ASN A 202 -15.11 7.06 -28.52
CA ASN A 202 -15.61 8.04 -29.48
C ASN A 202 -14.57 9.14 -29.68
N GLY A 203 -13.99 9.19 -30.87
CA GLY A 203 -12.95 10.17 -31.24
C GLY A 203 -13.39 11.63 -31.20
N THR A 204 -14.68 11.93 -31.16
CA THR A 204 -15.21 13.32 -31.12
C THR A 204 -15.36 13.85 -29.70
N ASN A 205 -15.71 13.02 -28.73
CA ASN A 205 -15.97 13.47 -27.35
C ASN A 205 -15.11 12.77 -26.29
N GLY A 206 -14.23 11.84 -26.70
CA GLY A 206 -13.30 11.16 -25.81
C GLY A 206 -13.93 10.23 -24.78
N THR A 207 -15.17 9.79 -25.00
CA THR A 207 -15.88 8.87 -24.10
C THR A 207 -15.90 7.45 -24.66
N GLY A 208 -16.14 6.46 -23.80
CA GLY A 208 -16.35 5.09 -24.24
C GLY A 208 -16.55 4.12 -23.08
N PRO A 209 -16.69 2.82 -23.38
CA PRO A 209 -17.00 1.78 -22.39
C PRO A 209 -15.83 1.41 -21.48
N ASN A 210 -14.60 1.81 -21.82
CA ASN A 210 -13.38 1.53 -21.07
C ASN A 210 -12.61 2.84 -20.77
N PRO A 211 -13.09 3.67 -19.82
CA PRO A 211 -12.36 4.84 -19.36
C PRO A 211 -10.95 4.49 -18.85
N ALA A 212 -10.06 5.48 -18.84
CA ALA A 212 -8.67 5.34 -18.44
C ALA A 212 -8.51 4.66 -17.07
N GLN A 213 -7.43 3.91 -16.92
CA GLN A 213 -7.09 3.25 -15.67
C GLN A 213 -6.16 4.15 -14.84
N VAL A 214 -6.53 4.38 -13.57
CA VAL A 214 -5.71 5.08 -12.59
C VAL A 214 -5.42 4.16 -11.41
N GLY A 215 -4.15 3.96 -11.09
CA GLY A 215 -3.75 3.04 -10.03
C GLY A 215 -2.32 2.54 -10.15
N ILE A 216 -2.01 1.52 -9.37
CA ILE A 216 -0.71 0.88 -9.26
C ILE A 216 -0.91 -0.62 -9.42
N ASN A 217 -0.03 -1.28 -10.17
CA ASN A 217 -0.01 -2.72 -10.31
C ASN A 217 1.38 -3.26 -9.94
N GLY A 218 1.42 -4.22 -9.03
CA GLY A 218 2.66 -4.88 -8.58
C GLY A 218 3.20 -5.92 -9.55
N GLY A 219 2.43 -6.32 -10.56
CA GLY A 219 2.87 -7.22 -11.63
C GLY A 219 2.88 -8.71 -11.27
N ASP A 220 2.35 -9.11 -10.11
CA ASP A 220 2.29 -10.50 -9.65
C ASP A 220 0.86 -11.07 -9.62
N GLY A 221 -0.09 -10.35 -10.23
CA GLY A 221 -1.50 -10.73 -10.27
C GLY A 221 -2.25 -10.62 -8.94
N THR A 222 -1.59 -10.20 -7.85
CA THR A 222 -2.19 -10.16 -6.51
C THR A 222 -2.11 -8.78 -5.89
N HIS A 223 -0.96 -8.12 -6.00
CA HIS A 223 -0.72 -6.84 -5.35
C HIS A 223 -0.97 -5.67 -6.31
N TYR A 224 -1.85 -4.74 -5.94
CA TYR A 224 -2.25 -3.59 -6.76
C TYR A 224 -3.01 -2.55 -5.92
N THR A 225 -3.19 -1.33 -6.38
CA THR A 225 -4.03 -0.30 -5.72
C THR A 225 -4.75 0.53 -6.76
N ILE A 226 -6.04 0.81 -6.56
CA ILE A 226 -6.87 1.48 -7.58
C ILE A 226 -7.45 2.77 -7.04
N HIS A 227 -7.41 3.83 -7.84
CA HIS A 227 -8.14 5.06 -7.52
C HIS A 227 -9.65 4.77 -7.56
N PRO A 228 -10.48 5.26 -6.62
CA PRO A 228 -11.91 4.94 -6.58
C PRO A 228 -12.70 5.26 -7.86
N TYR A 229 -12.23 6.23 -8.64
CA TYR A 229 -12.84 6.60 -9.94
C TYR A 229 -12.23 5.91 -11.15
N SER A 230 -11.16 5.12 -10.98
CA SER A 230 -10.50 4.41 -12.07
C SER A 230 -11.51 3.66 -12.94
N ARG A 231 -11.37 3.76 -14.26
CA ARG A 231 -12.28 3.16 -15.25
C ARG A 231 -13.75 3.59 -15.14
N THR A 232 -14.03 4.77 -14.61
CA THR A 232 -15.39 5.35 -14.56
C THR A 232 -15.44 6.76 -15.15
N THR A 233 -16.65 7.26 -15.41
CA THR A 233 -16.85 8.65 -15.86
C THR A 233 -16.50 9.69 -14.80
N ASN A 234 -16.38 9.29 -13.53
CA ASN A 234 -16.01 10.20 -12.45
C ASN A 234 -14.55 10.69 -12.54
N LEU A 235 -13.74 10.15 -13.45
CA LEU A 235 -12.39 10.65 -13.71
C LEU A 235 -12.35 12.11 -14.16
N TYR A 236 -13.43 12.63 -14.75
CA TYR A 236 -13.55 14.06 -15.04
C TYR A 236 -13.46 14.93 -13.78
N ASN A 237 -13.80 14.39 -12.61
CA ASN A 237 -13.73 15.10 -11.34
C ASN A 237 -12.34 15.06 -10.70
N LEU A 238 -11.36 14.34 -11.28
CA LEU A 238 -10.03 14.23 -10.70
C LEU A 238 -9.41 15.58 -10.34
N PRO A 239 -9.40 16.61 -11.20
CA PRO A 239 -8.78 17.90 -10.87
C PRO A 239 -9.35 18.62 -9.65
N THR A 240 -10.61 18.36 -9.29
CA THR A 240 -11.31 19.01 -8.18
C THR A 240 -11.57 18.07 -7.00
N TRP A 241 -11.26 16.79 -7.15
CA TRP A 241 -11.46 15.77 -6.13
C TRP A 241 -10.48 15.95 -4.96
N THR A 242 -10.93 15.54 -3.77
CA THR A 242 -10.12 15.51 -2.55
C THR A 242 -10.22 14.12 -1.90
N ASP A 243 -9.10 13.55 -1.45
CA ASP A 243 -9.09 12.27 -0.75
C ASP A 243 -9.64 12.46 0.68
N PRO A 244 -10.79 11.87 1.05
CA PRO A 244 -11.30 11.99 2.41
C PRO A 244 -10.43 11.25 3.44
N ALA A 245 -9.61 10.29 3.01
CA ALA A 245 -8.76 9.50 3.89
C ALA A 245 -7.36 10.12 4.08
N VAL A 246 -6.96 11.05 3.22
CA VAL A 246 -5.60 11.62 3.20
C VAL A 246 -5.68 13.14 3.00
N SER A 247 -5.12 13.90 3.93
CA SER A 247 -5.07 15.36 3.80
C SER A 247 -4.17 15.76 2.62
N GLY A 248 -4.68 16.65 1.76
CA GLY A 248 -3.97 17.14 0.59
C GLY A 248 -4.76 18.16 -0.22
N PRO A 249 -4.12 18.82 -1.21
CA PRO A 249 -4.81 19.72 -2.13
C PRO A 249 -5.78 18.96 -3.04
N ALA A 250 -6.76 19.69 -3.58
CA ALA A 250 -7.63 19.16 -4.63
C ALA A 250 -6.82 18.76 -5.86
N GLY A 251 -7.26 17.70 -6.54
CA GLY A 251 -6.53 17.18 -7.69
C GLY A 251 -5.35 16.29 -7.33
N ARG A 252 -5.13 15.97 -6.06
CA ARG A 252 -4.02 15.12 -5.63
C ARG A 252 -4.45 13.81 -4.99
N TRP A 253 -3.82 12.72 -5.41
CA TRP A 253 -3.94 11.40 -4.80
C TRP A 253 -2.57 10.90 -4.34
N TYR A 254 -2.50 10.36 -3.12
CA TYR A 254 -1.24 9.85 -2.53
C TYR A 254 -1.30 8.34 -2.36
N ARG A 255 -0.23 7.62 -2.68
CA ARG A 255 -0.10 6.20 -2.31
C ARG A 255 1.32 5.84 -1.90
N ARG A 256 1.43 4.98 -0.89
CA ARG A 256 2.70 4.36 -0.47
C ARG A 256 2.98 3.15 -1.36
N THR A 257 4.23 2.97 -1.79
CA THR A 257 4.62 1.98 -2.79
C THR A 257 5.66 0.97 -2.31
N ASP A 258 6.33 1.21 -1.17
CA ASP A 258 7.36 0.28 -0.65
C ASP A 258 6.77 -1.01 -0.07
N GLN A 259 5.54 -0.96 0.44
CA GLN A 259 4.85 -2.11 1.03
C GLN A 259 4.16 -2.93 -0.06
N ALA A 260 4.18 -4.26 0.06
CA ALA A 260 3.30 -5.12 -0.71
C ALA A 260 1.85 -4.85 -0.27
N LEU A 261 0.96 -4.44 -1.19
CA LEU A 261 -0.47 -4.16 -0.90
C LEU A 261 -1.35 -5.15 -1.66
N ILE A 262 -2.20 -5.95 -0.98
CA ILE A 262 -3.17 -6.83 -1.65
C ILE A 262 -4.46 -6.04 -1.83
N GLY A 263 -4.71 -5.57 -3.06
CA GLY A 263 -5.71 -4.52 -3.28
C GLY A 263 -5.41 -3.27 -2.44
N ASN A 264 -6.41 -2.71 -1.77
CA ASN A 264 -6.23 -1.47 -1.02
C ASN A 264 -5.71 -1.66 0.42
N THR A 265 -5.30 -2.87 0.82
CA THR A 265 -4.82 -3.14 2.19
C THR A 265 -3.36 -3.58 2.21
N PRO A 266 -2.56 -3.11 3.19
CA PRO A 266 -1.19 -3.59 3.36
C PRO A 266 -1.13 -5.09 3.60
N ALA A 267 -0.16 -5.75 2.97
CA ALA A 267 0.18 -7.12 3.31
C ALA A 267 0.62 -7.16 4.77
N LEU A 268 -0.14 -7.90 5.59
CA LEU A 268 0.15 -8.01 7.01
C LEU A 268 1.23 -9.06 7.26
N VAL A 269 2.19 -8.73 8.12
CA VAL A 269 3.23 -9.66 8.60
C VAL A 269 3.15 -9.76 10.12
N CYS A 270 3.71 -10.85 10.64
CA CYS A 270 3.81 -11.01 12.08
C CYS A 270 4.99 -10.21 12.65
N PRO A 271 4.78 -9.43 13.72
CA PRO A 271 5.87 -8.75 14.40
C PRO A 271 6.97 -9.74 14.81
N SER A 272 8.22 -9.26 14.86
CA SER A 272 9.38 -10.07 15.23
C SER A 272 9.11 -10.93 16.47
N SER A 273 9.45 -12.22 16.41
CA SER A 273 9.20 -13.30 17.38
C SER A 273 7.82 -13.98 17.33
N TYR A 274 6.84 -13.43 16.62
CA TYR A 274 5.60 -14.12 16.26
C TYR A 274 5.75 -14.69 14.86
N SER A 275 5.59 -16.01 14.69
CA SER A 275 5.89 -16.67 13.41
C SER A 275 4.70 -17.42 12.81
N GLN A 276 3.58 -17.49 13.53
CA GLN A 276 2.41 -18.26 13.11
C GLN A 276 1.28 -17.28 12.79
N ARG A 277 1.05 -17.01 11.48
CA ARG A 277 0.00 -16.12 11.01
C ARG A 277 -1.30 -16.88 10.78
N ARG A 278 -2.41 -16.27 11.18
CA ARG A 278 -3.77 -16.72 10.89
C ARG A 278 -4.68 -15.53 10.67
N GLY A 279 -5.02 -15.28 9.40
CA GLY A 279 -5.72 -14.06 9.01
C GLY A 279 -4.95 -12.82 9.45
N GLU A 280 -5.57 -12.01 10.29
CA GLU A 280 -5.00 -10.80 10.89
C GLU A 280 -4.36 -11.03 12.27
N LYS A 281 -4.32 -12.27 12.77
CA LYS A 281 -3.69 -12.60 14.05
C LYS A 281 -2.35 -13.28 13.83
N CYS A 282 -1.43 -12.97 14.72
CA CYS A 282 -0.09 -13.53 14.80
C CYS A 282 0.10 -14.17 16.16
N LEU A 283 0.64 -15.39 16.18
CA LEU A 283 0.73 -16.20 17.38
C LEU A 283 2.17 -16.59 17.72
N LYS A 284 2.41 -16.73 19.03
CA LYS A 284 3.68 -17.16 19.61
C LYS A 284 3.40 -18.10 20.79
N MET A 285 4.00 -19.28 20.76
CA MET A 285 3.87 -20.28 21.82
C MET A 285 5.03 -20.19 22.81
N PHE A 286 4.71 -19.99 24.09
CA PHE A 286 5.67 -19.97 25.18
C PHE A 286 5.75 -21.34 25.84
N LYS A 287 6.95 -21.92 25.82
CA LYS A 287 7.20 -23.31 26.25
C LYS A 287 7.79 -23.42 27.65
N LYS A 288 8.58 -22.42 28.06
CA LYS A 288 9.24 -22.29 29.36
C LYS A 288 9.57 -20.80 29.63
N PRO A 289 9.66 -20.38 30.91
CA PRO A 289 9.19 -21.12 32.09
C PRO A 289 7.67 -21.33 32.02
N THR A 290 7.17 -22.37 32.67
CA THR A 290 5.72 -22.55 32.85
C THR A 290 5.20 -21.45 33.77
N LYS A 291 3.98 -21.00 33.53
CA LYS A 291 3.37 -19.89 34.29
C LYS A 291 1.94 -20.26 34.69
N SER A 292 1.50 -19.68 35.80
CA SER A 292 0.08 -19.60 36.15
C SER A 292 -0.69 -18.88 35.04
N TYR A 293 -2.02 -18.99 35.02
CA TYR A 293 -2.84 -18.26 34.06
C TYR A 293 -2.56 -16.76 34.13
N THR A 294 -2.54 -16.21 35.34
CA THR A 294 -2.24 -14.80 35.60
C THR A 294 -0.85 -14.39 35.09
N GLY A 295 0.16 -15.24 35.27
CA GLY A 295 1.51 -14.97 34.77
C GLY A 295 1.60 -15.07 33.24
N ALA A 296 0.83 -15.97 32.63
CA ALA A 296 0.74 -16.12 31.19
C ALA A 296 0.04 -14.90 30.56
N LYS A 297 -1.11 -14.50 31.11
CA LYS A 297 -1.85 -13.27 30.77
C LYS A 297 -0.95 -12.04 30.84
N ALA A 298 -0.23 -11.85 31.96
CA ALA A 298 0.70 -10.73 32.13
C ALA A 298 1.86 -10.77 31.10
N THR A 299 2.34 -11.97 30.73
CA THR A 299 3.39 -12.10 29.71
C THR A 299 2.87 -11.70 28.33
N CYS A 300 1.68 -12.18 27.94
CA CYS A 300 1.08 -11.75 26.67
C CYS A 300 0.85 -10.25 26.64
N ALA A 301 0.30 -9.68 27.72
CA ALA A 301 0.07 -8.24 27.82
C ALA A 301 1.36 -7.42 27.65
N SER A 302 2.49 -7.88 28.23
CA SER A 302 3.79 -7.22 28.08
C SER A 302 4.35 -7.22 26.66
N GLU A 303 3.89 -8.12 25.77
CA GLU A 303 4.25 -8.16 24.35
C GLU A 303 3.21 -7.46 23.44
N GLY A 304 2.25 -6.73 24.04
CA GLY A 304 1.13 -6.11 23.34
C GLY A 304 0.16 -7.15 22.75
N ALA A 305 -0.03 -8.26 23.46
CA ALA A 305 -0.79 -9.42 23.03
C ALA A 305 -1.77 -9.89 24.11
N GLU A 306 -2.64 -10.81 23.75
CA GLU A 306 -3.59 -11.48 24.64
C GLU A 306 -3.36 -13.00 24.63
N LEU A 307 -3.86 -13.72 25.63
CA LEU A 307 -3.90 -15.19 25.52
C LEU A 307 -4.82 -15.57 24.36
N PHE A 308 -4.42 -16.59 23.60
CA PHE A 308 -5.16 -17.00 22.41
C PHE A 308 -6.61 -17.38 22.73
N ILE A 309 -7.54 -16.80 21.97
CA ILE A 309 -8.98 -16.97 22.08
C ILE A 309 -9.44 -18.02 21.04
N ILE A 310 -10.28 -18.96 21.47
CA ILE A 310 -10.84 -20.02 20.61
C ILE A 310 -12.36 -19.83 20.51
N ARG A 311 -12.85 -19.29 19.38
CA ARG A 311 -14.28 -18.99 19.12
C ARG A 311 -14.97 -19.99 18.20
N SER A 312 -14.23 -20.87 17.53
CA SER A 312 -14.75 -21.69 16.45
C SER A 312 -13.97 -22.99 16.27
N HIS A 313 -14.56 -23.93 15.55
CA HIS A 313 -13.89 -25.19 15.17
C HIS A 313 -12.58 -24.93 14.41
N ALA A 314 -12.59 -23.95 13.50
CA ALA A 314 -11.39 -23.55 12.76
C ALA A 314 -10.27 -23.01 13.66
N ASP A 315 -10.60 -22.38 14.80
CA ASP A 315 -9.59 -21.94 15.78
C ASP A 315 -8.91 -23.13 16.44
N THR A 316 -9.71 -24.13 16.81
CA THR A 316 -9.22 -25.38 17.40
C THR A 316 -8.36 -26.16 16.40
N GLU A 317 -8.84 -26.40 15.19
CA GLU A 317 -8.07 -27.15 14.18
C GLU A 317 -6.69 -26.52 13.95
N TRP A 318 -6.64 -25.20 13.85
CA TRP A 318 -5.40 -24.49 13.60
C TRP A 318 -4.42 -24.55 14.78
N VAL A 319 -4.88 -24.28 16.01
CA VAL A 319 -4.00 -24.32 17.19
C VAL A 319 -3.53 -25.75 17.46
N VAL A 320 -4.41 -26.74 17.23
CA VAL A 320 -4.09 -28.16 17.33
C VAL A 320 -3.08 -28.57 16.26
N GLY A 321 -3.18 -28.05 15.04
CA GLY A 321 -2.20 -28.28 13.98
C GLY A 321 -0.79 -27.81 14.39
N MET A 322 -0.68 -26.56 14.89
CA MET A 322 0.58 -26.03 15.41
C MET A 322 1.15 -26.88 16.55
N LEU A 323 0.29 -27.30 17.49
CA LEU A 323 0.70 -28.11 18.62
C LEU A 323 1.07 -29.53 18.22
N ALA A 324 0.40 -30.11 17.23
CA ALA A 324 0.70 -31.43 16.68
C ALA A 324 2.07 -31.45 16.01
N ASP A 325 2.40 -30.42 15.21
CA ASP A 325 3.73 -30.24 14.61
C ASP A 325 4.82 -30.07 15.69
N PHE A 326 4.55 -29.29 16.73
CA PHE A 326 5.48 -29.20 17.87
C PHE A 326 5.69 -30.55 18.56
N ASN A 327 4.60 -31.28 18.81
CA ASN A 327 4.65 -32.58 19.46
C ASN A 327 5.42 -33.61 18.63
N SER A 328 5.24 -33.62 17.30
CA SER A 328 5.95 -34.55 16.41
C SER A 328 7.45 -34.28 16.38
N ARG A 329 7.86 -32.99 16.34
CA ARG A 329 9.28 -32.60 16.32
C ARG A 329 10.00 -32.82 17.64
N THR A 330 9.31 -32.72 18.78
CA THR A 330 9.96 -32.70 20.10
C THR A 330 9.61 -33.89 21.00
N GLY A 331 8.59 -34.68 20.66
CA GLY A 331 8.02 -35.73 21.50
C GLY A 331 7.29 -35.21 22.77
N LYS A 332 7.27 -33.90 23.01
CA LYS A 332 6.75 -33.30 24.25
C LYS A 332 5.29 -32.88 24.10
N LYS A 333 4.39 -33.62 24.75
CA LYS A 333 2.96 -33.26 24.85
C LYS A 333 2.79 -32.02 25.73
N ARG A 334 2.06 -31.02 25.23
CA ARG A 334 1.85 -29.73 25.90
C ARG A 334 0.37 -29.44 26.07
N ASP A 335 0.01 -29.08 27.29
CA ASP A 335 -1.28 -28.50 27.63
C ASP A 335 -1.14 -26.98 27.62
N VAL A 336 -2.15 -26.25 27.16
CA VAL A 336 -2.02 -24.84 26.77
C VAL A 336 -3.14 -24.01 27.39
N TRP A 337 -2.79 -22.95 28.14
CA TRP A 337 -3.76 -21.94 28.57
C TRP A 337 -4.38 -21.24 27.36
N ILE A 338 -5.70 -21.06 27.37
CA ILE A 338 -6.45 -20.23 26.42
C ILE A 338 -7.03 -19.03 27.14
N GLY A 339 -7.38 -17.97 26.43
CA GLY A 339 -7.82 -16.70 27.02
C GLY A 339 -9.26 -16.70 27.53
N LEU A 340 -9.69 -17.72 28.28
CA LEU A 340 -11.03 -17.85 28.85
C LEU A 340 -10.95 -18.02 30.37
N THR A 341 -11.69 -17.20 31.10
CA THR A 341 -11.71 -17.22 32.57
C THR A 341 -13.01 -16.64 33.13
N ASP A 342 -13.41 -17.06 34.32
CA ASP A 342 -14.46 -16.43 35.13
C ASP A 342 -13.90 -15.91 36.47
N GLU A 343 -12.60 -15.58 36.54
CA GLU A 343 -11.91 -15.10 37.76
C GLU A 343 -12.59 -13.86 38.37
N ASP A 344 -13.24 -13.04 37.54
CA ASP A 344 -13.93 -11.82 37.97
C ASP A 344 -15.36 -12.07 38.49
N THR A 345 -16.07 -13.09 37.99
CA THR A 345 -17.46 -13.39 38.36
C THR A 345 -17.76 -14.86 38.14
N GLU A 346 -17.84 -15.61 39.25
CA GLU A 346 -18.09 -17.05 39.25
C GLU A 346 -19.28 -17.44 38.35
N GLY A 347 -19.06 -18.43 37.49
CA GLY A 347 -20.07 -18.93 36.54
C GLY A 347 -20.25 -18.06 35.29
N THR A 348 -19.55 -16.92 35.19
CA THR A 348 -19.59 -16.02 34.03
C THR A 348 -18.22 -15.95 33.36
N PHE A 349 -17.99 -16.87 32.43
CA PHE A 349 -16.76 -16.88 31.63
C PHE A 349 -16.70 -15.69 30.67
N VAL A 350 -15.53 -15.06 30.60
CA VAL A 350 -15.20 -13.91 29.75
C VAL A 350 -13.87 -14.19 29.02
N TRP A 351 -13.81 -13.80 27.76
CA TRP A 351 -12.58 -13.88 26.97
C TRP A 351 -11.63 -12.72 27.31
N GLU A 352 -10.34 -12.89 27.04
CA GLU A 352 -9.33 -11.85 27.32
C GLU A 352 -9.55 -10.52 26.57
N ASP A 353 -10.36 -10.50 25.51
CA ASP A 353 -10.79 -9.27 24.83
C ASP A 353 -12.04 -8.61 25.45
N GLY A 354 -12.50 -9.12 26.59
CA GLY A 354 -13.63 -8.62 27.36
C GLY A 354 -14.99 -9.12 26.88
N THR A 355 -15.05 -9.92 25.81
CA THR A 355 -16.34 -10.44 25.32
C THR A 355 -16.84 -11.61 26.19
N PRO A 356 -18.14 -11.65 26.56
CA PRO A 356 -18.70 -12.77 27.31
C PRO A 356 -18.69 -14.08 26.51
N PHE A 357 -18.51 -15.20 27.21
CA PHE A 357 -18.63 -16.54 26.62
C PHE A 357 -20.09 -16.88 26.29
N ASN A 358 -20.36 -17.30 25.06
CA ASN A 358 -21.68 -17.80 24.66
C ASN A 358 -21.76 -19.31 24.88
N VAL A 359 -22.47 -19.73 25.93
CA VAL A 359 -22.69 -21.13 26.30
C VAL A 359 -23.42 -21.96 25.23
N THR A 360 -24.19 -21.31 24.34
CA THR A 360 -24.89 -21.98 23.22
C THR A 360 -24.04 -22.04 21.94
N GLY A 361 -22.86 -21.42 21.95
CA GLY A 361 -21.95 -21.35 20.82
C GLY A 361 -20.93 -22.49 20.80
N TYR A 362 -19.76 -22.21 20.23
CA TYR A 362 -18.66 -23.16 20.18
C TYR A 362 -18.04 -23.36 21.57
N ALA A 363 -18.23 -24.56 22.14
CA ALA A 363 -17.87 -24.88 23.51
C ALA A 363 -17.32 -26.32 23.63
N PRO A 364 -16.13 -26.62 23.10
CA PRO A 364 -15.56 -27.97 23.05
C PRO A 364 -14.99 -28.40 24.42
N TRP A 365 -15.82 -28.33 25.46
CA TRP A 365 -15.51 -28.85 26.79
C TRP A 365 -15.35 -30.37 26.74
N ALA A 366 -14.45 -30.89 27.56
CA ALA A 366 -14.46 -32.31 27.85
C ALA A 366 -15.71 -32.66 28.68
N GLU A 367 -16.16 -33.91 28.55
CA GLU A 367 -17.29 -34.43 29.30
C GLU A 367 -17.11 -34.19 30.81
N GLY A 368 -18.11 -33.56 31.44
CA GLY A 368 -18.10 -33.17 32.86
C GLY A 368 -17.07 -32.09 33.25
N ALA A 369 -16.24 -31.60 32.34
CA ALA A 369 -15.13 -30.72 32.71
C ALA A 369 -15.59 -29.31 33.12
N HIS A 370 -16.66 -28.80 32.53
CA HIS A 370 -17.24 -27.49 32.89
C HIS A 370 -17.99 -27.54 34.24
N GLU A 371 -18.51 -28.70 34.63
CA GLU A 371 -19.20 -28.91 35.92
C GLU A 371 -18.25 -28.82 37.11
N HIS A 372 -16.94 -28.90 36.86
CA HIS A 372 -15.91 -28.70 37.86
C HIS A 372 -15.64 -27.22 38.17
N ASN A 373 -16.33 -26.28 37.52
CA ASN A 373 -16.23 -24.86 37.83
C ASN A 373 -16.70 -24.59 39.25
N ASN A 374 -15.95 -23.78 39.98
CA ASN A 374 -16.23 -23.35 41.34
C ASN A 374 -15.33 -22.17 41.67
N GLU A 375 -15.53 -21.58 42.84
CA GLU A 375 -14.83 -20.38 43.35
C GLU A 375 -13.30 -20.41 43.27
N PHE A 376 -12.69 -21.58 43.06
CA PHE A 376 -11.25 -21.75 42.94
C PHE A 376 -10.75 -22.05 41.52
N ARG A 377 -11.59 -22.59 40.62
CA ARG A 377 -11.18 -23.16 39.32
C ARG A 377 -11.64 -22.31 38.14
N ASN A 378 -11.03 -21.13 38.02
CA ASN A 378 -11.64 -20.10 37.19
C ASN A 378 -11.00 -19.94 35.80
N CYS A 379 -10.05 -20.80 35.40
CA CYS A 379 -9.23 -20.62 34.21
C CYS A 379 -9.20 -21.83 33.29
N VAL A 380 -9.18 -21.61 31.98
CA VAL A 380 -9.40 -22.67 30.98
C VAL A 380 -8.14 -23.01 30.18
N PHE A 381 -7.94 -24.30 29.95
CA PHE A 381 -6.85 -24.79 29.11
C PHE A 381 -7.29 -25.94 28.19
N ILE A 382 -6.53 -26.16 27.12
CA ILE A 382 -6.69 -27.33 26.23
C ILE A 382 -5.67 -28.42 26.57
N ASN A 383 -6.12 -29.68 26.55
CA ASN A 383 -5.30 -30.80 27.01
C ASN A 383 -4.98 -31.82 25.89
N LYS A 384 -3.69 -32.06 25.60
CA LYS A 384 -3.28 -33.00 24.53
C LYS A 384 -3.72 -34.43 24.79
N ARG A 385 -3.66 -34.88 26.05
CA ARG A 385 -3.97 -36.26 26.46
C ARG A 385 -5.48 -36.53 26.40
N LYS A 386 -6.29 -35.49 26.30
CA LYS A 386 -7.75 -35.52 26.30
C LYS A 386 -8.32 -34.89 25.02
N ASN A 387 -7.71 -35.21 23.88
CA ASN A 387 -8.18 -34.80 22.55
C ASN A 387 -8.35 -33.28 22.36
N TRP A 388 -7.53 -32.48 23.05
CA TRP A 388 -7.53 -31.00 22.94
C TRP A 388 -8.83 -30.31 23.37
N LEU A 389 -9.67 -31.01 24.15
CA LEU A 389 -10.87 -30.45 24.74
C LEU A 389 -10.54 -29.52 25.91
N TRP A 390 -11.49 -28.64 26.23
CA TRP A 390 -11.34 -27.61 27.26
C TRP A 390 -11.57 -28.19 28.67
N TYR A 391 -10.78 -27.70 29.62
CA TYR A 391 -10.86 -28.03 31.04
C TYR A 391 -10.70 -26.76 31.88
N VAL A 392 -11.46 -26.68 32.98
CA VAL A 392 -11.28 -25.65 34.02
C VAL A 392 -10.21 -26.06 35.03
N GLN A 393 -9.49 -25.08 35.57
CA GLN A 393 -8.41 -25.26 36.54
C GLN A 393 -8.20 -23.99 37.37
N LYS A 394 -7.56 -24.14 38.53
CA LYS A 394 -7.08 -23.01 39.34
C LYS A 394 -6.19 -22.07 38.52
N CYS A 395 -6.51 -20.79 38.56
CA CYS A 395 -5.72 -19.74 37.89
C CYS A 395 -4.33 -19.56 38.52
N ARG A 396 -4.21 -19.83 39.84
CA ARG A 396 -3.00 -19.64 40.66
C ARG A 396 -2.72 -20.89 41.53
N GLY A 397 -1.46 -21.10 41.90
CA GLY A 397 -1.06 -22.06 42.95
C GLY A 397 -0.59 -23.45 42.46
N PRO A 398 -0.12 -24.32 43.39
CA PRO A 398 0.45 -25.61 43.06
C PRO A 398 -0.64 -26.57 42.54
N TRP A 399 -0.29 -27.20 41.43
CA TRP A 399 -1.14 -27.93 40.50
C TRP A 399 -1.91 -29.09 41.17
N GLU A 400 -3.24 -29.14 41.01
CA GLU A 400 -4.03 -30.28 41.50
C GLU A 400 -3.88 -31.53 40.63
N LEU A 401 -3.49 -31.35 39.37
CA LEU A 401 -3.04 -32.42 38.49
C LEU A 401 -1.52 -32.31 38.42
N TYR A 402 -0.80 -33.44 38.55
CA TYR A 402 0.65 -33.56 38.37
C TYR A 402 1.21 -33.07 36.99
N ALA A 403 0.42 -32.34 36.21
CA ALA A 403 0.77 -31.67 34.97
C ALA A 403 -0.26 -30.56 34.66
N GLY A 404 -0.16 -29.39 35.31
CA GLY A 404 -0.87 -28.18 34.84
C GLY A 404 -0.43 -27.76 33.43
N PRO A 405 -1.08 -26.75 32.82
CA PRO A 405 -0.70 -26.29 31.49
C PRO A 405 0.76 -25.88 31.45
N ASN A 406 1.53 -26.56 30.61
CA ASN A 406 2.97 -26.40 30.54
C ASN A 406 3.39 -25.36 29.49
N SER A 407 2.43 -24.60 28.98
CA SER A 407 2.59 -23.62 27.92
C SER A 407 1.36 -22.72 27.80
N TYR A 408 1.53 -21.64 27.08
CA TYR A 408 0.47 -20.71 26.71
C TYR A 408 0.80 -20.14 25.34
N ILE A 409 -0.23 -19.66 24.63
CA ILE A 409 -0.08 -19.04 23.33
C ILE A 409 -0.56 -17.61 23.46
N CYS A 410 0.30 -16.67 23.08
CA CYS A 410 -0.09 -15.28 22.95
C CYS A 410 -0.47 -15.00 21.50
N ALA A 411 -1.48 -14.16 21.30
CA ALA A 411 -1.95 -13.71 20.00
C ALA A 411 -2.01 -12.18 19.98
N LYS A 412 -1.61 -11.57 18.87
CA LYS A 412 -1.81 -10.14 18.61
C LYS A 412 -2.07 -9.88 17.14
N ASN A 413 -2.47 -8.67 16.81
CA ASN A 413 -2.74 -8.32 15.43
C ASN A 413 -1.44 -8.31 14.62
N ALA A 414 -1.53 -8.82 13.39
CA ALA A 414 -0.52 -8.66 12.38
C ALA A 414 -0.40 -7.18 12.02
N VAL A 415 0.80 -6.75 11.64
CA VAL A 415 1.10 -5.35 11.31
C VAL A 415 1.38 -5.23 9.82
N PRO A 416 1.17 -4.06 9.19
CA PRO A 416 1.64 -3.82 7.83
C PRO A 416 3.12 -4.21 7.70
N ALA A 417 3.49 -4.92 6.63
CA ALA A 417 4.88 -5.20 6.32
C ALA A 417 5.66 -3.89 6.25
N ALA A 418 6.57 -3.66 7.20
CA ALA A 418 7.58 -2.65 7.02
C ALA A 418 8.54 -3.15 5.92
N PRO A 419 9.04 -2.26 5.04
CA PRO A 419 10.14 -2.61 4.17
C PRO A 419 11.35 -3.06 5.00
N ASP A 420 12.06 -4.09 4.56
CA ASP A 420 13.36 -4.45 5.14
C ASP A 420 14.44 -3.50 4.62
N CYS A 421 14.48 -2.31 5.23
CA CYS A 421 15.51 -1.28 5.11
C CYS A 421 15.44 -0.36 6.36
#